data_AF-A0A821UR52-F1
#
_entry.id   AF-A0A821UR52-F1
#
_cell.length_a   1.000
_cell.length_b   1.000
_cell.length_c   1.000
_cell.angle_alpha   90.00
_cell.angle_beta   90.00
_cell.angle_gamma   90.00
#
_symmetry.space_group_name_H-M   'P 1'
#
loop_
_entity.id
_entity.type
_entity.pdbx_description
1 polymer ?
#
loop_
_entity_poly.entity_id
_entity_poly.type
_entity_poly.pdbx_seq_one_letter_code
_entity_poly.pdbx_strand_id
1 'polypeptide(L)'
;MRGSTAGLADTLATGSRAHSALLEFADEVFGSAVVAPAVVTYWKSTWSLMDLYVLPKEPVNSAIVSLVFGLALNFILCVFQTQLSKHIRPDKGRFTYYVLSRLYTCVAAVGCVGAWRGVWNLLNECTGDSAQTVMSTTAAATLSLAALRTLRNIIAAPFAVVVDAPKAFFDVPTMFRTVGI
;
A
#
# COMPACT_ATOMS: atom_id res chain seq x y z
N MET A 1 -9.16 -20.38 5.91
CA MET A 1 -7.90 -20.15 5.16
C MET A 1 -6.82 -19.74 6.15
N ARG A 2 -6.03 -20.71 6.61
CA ARG A 2 -4.84 -20.47 7.44
C ARG A 2 -3.80 -19.80 6.55
N GLY A 3 -3.48 -18.54 6.82
CA GLY A 3 -2.33 -17.88 6.22
C GLY A 3 -1.11 -18.71 6.59
N SER A 4 -0.48 -19.28 5.57
CA SER A 4 0.64 -20.18 5.71
C SER A 4 1.86 -19.40 6.20
N THR A 5 2.03 -19.33 7.51
CA THR A 5 3.32 -19.14 8.19
C THR A 5 4.21 -20.39 8.08
N ALA A 6 3.80 -21.40 7.29
CA ALA A 6 4.46 -22.70 7.08
C ALA A 6 5.74 -22.64 6.22
N GLY A 7 6.56 -21.64 6.49
CA GLY A 7 7.94 -21.55 6.01
C GLY A 7 8.83 -20.90 7.06
N LEU A 8 8.33 -19.88 7.79
CA LEU A 8 9.05 -19.31 8.93
C LEU A 8 9.12 -20.30 10.11
N ALA A 9 8.01 -20.97 10.45
CA ALA A 9 8.00 -21.91 11.57
C ALA A 9 8.96 -23.09 11.36
N ASP A 10 9.02 -23.64 10.14
CA ASP A 10 9.86 -24.80 9.84
C ASP A 10 11.35 -24.43 9.71
N THR A 11 11.68 -23.20 9.30
CA THR A 11 13.07 -22.72 9.22
C THR A 11 13.60 -22.23 10.58
N LEU A 12 12.74 -21.72 11.46
CA LEU A 12 13.10 -21.32 12.83
C LEU A 12 13.13 -22.51 13.81
N ALA A 13 12.48 -23.63 13.48
CA ALA A 13 12.52 -24.84 14.30
C ALA A 13 13.91 -25.50 14.39
N THR A 14 14.85 -25.11 13.53
CA THR A 14 16.25 -25.61 13.52
C THR A 14 17.26 -24.64 14.16
N GLY A 15 16.84 -23.43 14.55
CA GLY A 15 17.69 -22.40 15.19
C GLY A 15 17.50 -22.31 16.71
N SER A 16 18.48 -21.71 17.41
CA SER A 16 18.33 -21.36 18.84
C SER A 16 17.17 -20.38 19.01
N ARG A 17 16.25 -20.64 19.95
CA ARG A 17 15.10 -19.75 20.27
C ARG A 17 15.51 -18.29 20.48
N ALA A 18 16.70 -18.05 21.03
CA ALA A 18 17.25 -16.72 21.24
C ALA A 18 17.60 -15.99 19.93
N HIS A 19 18.08 -16.73 18.92
CA HIS A 19 18.38 -16.18 17.61
C HIS A 19 17.11 -15.74 16.88
N SER A 20 16.05 -16.57 16.92
CA SER A 20 14.74 -16.22 16.34
C SER A 20 14.16 -14.96 16.99
N ALA A 21 14.16 -14.90 18.33
CA ALA A 21 13.67 -13.74 19.05
C ALA A 21 14.49 -12.46 18.77
N LEU A 22 15.80 -12.59 18.59
CA LEU A 22 16.67 -11.47 18.22
C LEU A 22 16.32 -10.92 16.82
N LEU A 23 16.08 -11.80 15.84
CA LEU A 23 15.68 -11.39 14.50
C LEU A 23 14.31 -10.71 14.49
N GLU A 24 13.33 -11.28 15.20
CA GLU A 24 11.99 -10.67 15.34
C GLU A 24 12.07 -9.28 15.96
N PHE A 25 12.88 -9.12 17.02
CA PHE A 25 13.10 -7.80 17.63
C PHE A 25 13.80 -6.83 16.67
N ALA A 26 14.81 -7.28 15.94
CA ALA A 26 15.51 -6.44 14.97
C ALA A 26 14.58 -5.99 13.83
N ASP A 27 13.71 -6.88 13.35
CA ASP A 27 12.71 -6.57 12.31
C ASP A 27 11.70 -5.54 12.82
N GLU A 28 11.22 -5.65 14.06
CA GLU A 28 10.29 -4.69 14.67
C GLU A 28 10.96 -3.30 14.83
N VAL A 29 12.21 -3.27 15.30
CA VAL A 29 12.98 -2.02 15.42
C VAL A 29 13.20 -1.39 14.05
N PHE A 30 13.56 -2.17 13.03
CA PHE A 30 13.75 -1.67 11.67
C PHE A 30 12.43 -1.16 11.06
N GLY A 31 11.35 -1.93 11.21
CA GLY A 31 10.02 -1.56 10.77
C GLY A 31 9.53 -0.25 11.40
N SER A 32 9.77 -0.10 12.70
CA SER A 32 9.36 1.09 13.46
C SER A 32 10.23 2.32 13.23
N ALA A 33 11.55 2.16 13.19
CA ALA A 33 12.48 3.29 13.14
C ALA A 33 12.77 3.77 11.71
N VAL A 34 12.64 2.90 10.71
CA VAL A 34 13.01 3.20 9.32
C VAL A 34 11.81 3.13 8.39
N VAL A 35 11.12 1.98 8.36
CA VAL A 35 10.06 1.74 7.35
C VAL A 35 8.85 2.64 7.60
N ALA A 36 8.31 2.65 8.82
CA ALA A 36 7.12 3.44 9.14
C ALA A 36 7.34 4.96 8.93
N PRO A 37 8.43 5.58 9.42
CA PRO A 37 8.71 6.99 9.12
C PRO A 37 8.86 7.26 7.64
N ALA A 38 9.57 6.42 6.88
CA ALA A 38 9.76 6.62 5.45
C ALA A 38 8.42 6.59 4.68
N VAL A 39 7.54 5.64 5.02
CA VAL A 39 6.19 5.54 4.43
C VAL A 39 5.36 6.77 4.78
N VAL A 40 5.31 7.16 6.06
CA VAL A 40 4.55 8.34 6.52
C VAL A 40 5.06 9.62 5.86
N THR A 41 6.37 9.82 5.80
CA THR A 41 6.98 10.98 5.13
C THR A 41 6.62 11.02 3.66
N TYR A 42 6.78 9.92 2.92
CA TYR A 42 6.40 9.86 1.51
C TYR A 42 4.93 10.21 1.30
N TRP A 43 4.04 9.59 2.10
CA TRP A 43 2.60 9.79 2.00
C TRP A 43 2.22 11.24 2.29
N LYS A 44 2.69 11.78 3.42
CA LYS A 44 2.37 13.15 3.82
C LYS A 44 2.97 14.17 2.86
N SER A 45 4.20 13.99 2.38
CA SER A 45 4.82 14.90 1.41
C SER A 45 4.07 14.93 0.10
N THR A 46 3.70 13.77 -0.44
CA THR A 46 2.90 13.67 -1.68
C THR A 46 1.54 14.34 -1.51
N TRP A 47 0.87 14.09 -0.39
CA TRP A 47 -0.39 14.75 -0.06
C TRP A 47 -0.24 16.27 0.04
N SER A 48 0.77 16.76 0.76
CA SER A 48 1.05 18.19 0.89
C SER A 48 1.34 18.85 -0.46
N LEU A 49 2.07 18.17 -1.36
CA LEU A 49 2.28 18.67 -2.72
C LEU A 49 0.94 18.80 -3.47
N MET A 50 0.03 17.83 -3.32
CA MET A 50 -1.30 17.93 -3.92
C MET A 50 -2.11 19.07 -3.31
N ASP A 51 -2.01 19.33 -2.01
CA ASP A 51 -2.64 20.49 -1.37
C ASP A 51 -2.14 21.83 -1.95
N LEU A 52 -0.85 21.90 -2.30
CA LEU A 52 -0.25 23.11 -2.87
C LEU A 52 -0.58 23.30 -4.36
N TYR A 53 -0.67 22.22 -5.14
CA TYR A 53 -0.73 22.30 -6.61
C TYR A 53 -2.07 21.92 -7.23
N VAL A 54 -2.89 21.09 -6.58
CA VAL A 54 -4.14 20.60 -7.17
C VAL A 54 -5.29 21.48 -6.71
N LEU A 55 -5.71 22.41 -7.56
CA LEU A 55 -6.88 23.28 -7.35
C LEU A 55 -6.97 23.86 -5.92
N PRO A 56 -5.93 24.53 -5.40
CA PRO A 56 -5.83 24.91 -3.99
C PRO A 56 -6.95 25.86 -3.51
N LYS A 57 -7.66 26.51 -4.44
CA LYS A 57 -8.76 27.45 -4.15
C LYS A 57 -10.13 26.78 -4.16
N GLU A 58 -10.23 25.53 -4.59
CA GLU A 58 -11.48 24.80 -4.79
C GLU A 58 -11.39 23.42 -4.10
N PRO A 59 -11.60 23.33 -2.78
CA PRO A 59 -11.30 22.12 -2.01
C PRO A 59 -12.10 20.89 -2.46
N VAL A 60 -13.40 21.07 -2.76
CA VAL A 60 -14.26 19.99 -3.26
C VAL A 60 -13.77 19.49 -4.62
N ASN A 61 -13.52 20.40 -5.58
CA ASN A 61 -13.04 20.02 -6.91
C ASN A 61 -11.64 19.41 -6.85
N SER A 62 -10.75 19.92 -5.98
CA SER A 62 -9.44 19.33 -5.70
C SER A 62 -9.55 17.88 -5.23
N ALA A 63 -10.49 17.61 -4.32
CA ALA A 63 -10.72 16.28 -3.79
C ALA A 63 -11.29 15.33 -4.86
N ILE A 64 -12.28 15.77 -5.64
CA ILE A 64 -12.85 14.99 -6.75
C ILE A 64 -11.78 14.67 -7.80
N VAL A 65 -11.01 15.66 -8.24
CA VAL A 65 -9.94 15.46 -9.23
C VAL A 65 -8.89 14.49 -8.70
N SER A 66 -8.49 14.62 -7.44
CA SER A 66 -7.53 13.69 -6.82
C SER A 66 -8.07 12.27 -6.75
N LEU A 67 -9.34 12.12 -6.38
CA LEU A 67 -10.01 10.82 -6.32
C LEU A 67 -10.06 10.14 -7.69
N VAL A 68 -10.61 10.85 -8.69
CA VAL A 68 -10.80 10.32 -10.04
C VAL A 68 -9.45 10.02 -10.68
N PHE A 69 -8.48 10.94 -10.58
CA PHE A 69 -7.14 10.72 -11.10
C PHE A 69 -6.47 9.52 -10.41
N GLY A 70 -6.53 9.45 -9.08
CA GLY A 70 -5.91 8.38 -8.31
C GLY A 70 -6.48 6.99 -8.65
N LEU A 71 -7.81 6.89 -8.74
CA LEU A 71 -8.48 5.66 -9.13
C LEU A 71 -8.21 5.28 -10.59
N ALA A 72 -8.31 6.25 -11.51
CA ALA A 72 -8.07 6.01 -12.93
C ALA A 72 -6.63 5.57 -13.20
N LEU A 73 -5.64 6.22 -12.57
CA LEU A 73 -4.23 5.86 -12.71
C LEU A 73 -3.98 4.43 -12.22
N ASN A 74 -4.43 4.08 -11.02
CA ASN A 74 -4.25 2.72 -10.49
C ASN A 74 -4.99 1.67 -11.33
N PHE A 75 -6.19 1.99 -11.82
CA PHE A 75 -6.94 1.10 -12.70
C PHE A 75 -6.19 0.83 -14.01
N ILE A 76 -5.69 1.88 -14.66
CA ILE A 76 -4.88 1.78 -15.88
C ILE A 76 -3.63 0.92 -15.62
N LEU A 77 -2.88 1.20 -14.55
CA LEU A 77 -1.68 0.43 -14.22
C LEU A 77 -2.01 -1.05 -13.97
N CYS A 78 -3.12 -1.35 -13.30
CA CYS A 78 -3.60 -2.72 -13.09
C CYS A 78 -3.94 -3.42 -14.41
N VAL A 79 -4.69 -2.77 -15.30
CA VAL A 79 -5.06 -3.31 -16.62
C VAL A 79 -3.83 -3.58 -17.48
N PHE A 80 -2.86 -2.68 -17.50
CA PHE A 80 -1.65 -2.81 -18.31
C PHE A 80 -0.52 -3.58 -17.62
N GLN A 81 -0.70 -4.03 -16.38
CA GLN A 81 0.34 -4.71 -15.60
C GLN A 81 0.93 -5.92 -16.33
N THR A 82 0.09 -6.76 -16.93
CA THR A 82 0.51 -7.95 -17.69
C THR A 82 1.27 -7.57 -18.97
N GLN A 83 0.90 -6.47 -19.62
CA GLN A 83 1.61 -6.03 -20.81
C GLN A 83 2.97 -5.41 -20.44
N LEU A 84 3.03 -4.64 -19.35
CA LEU A 84 4.28 -4.11 -18.79
C LEU A 84 5.22 -5.23 -18.38
N SER A 85 4.72 -6.32 -17.79
CA SER A 85 5.55 -7.46 -17.38
C SER A 85 6.25 -8.17 -18.56
N LYS A 86 5.65 -8.16 -19.75
CA LYS A 86 6.25 -8.71 -20.98
C LYS A 86 7.40 -7.83 -21.52
N HIS A 87 7.37 -6.53 -21.24
CA HIS A 87 8.35 -5.56 -21.72
C HIS A 87 9.46 -5.29 -20.70
N ILE A 88 9.13 -5.19 -19.42
CA ILE A 88 10.05 -4.90 -18.31
C ILE A 88 10.46 -6.23 -17.68
N ARG A 89 11.44 -6.89 -18.31
CA ARG A 89 11.97 -8.18 -17.87
C ARG A 89 13.46 -8.09 -17.58
N PRO A 90 13.98 -8.85 -16.60
CA PRO A 90 15.39 -8.80 -16.21
C PRO A 90 16.35 -9.33 -17.28
N ASP A 91 15.85 -10.14 -18.23
CA ASP A 91 16.61 -10.69 -19.37
C ASP A 91 16.94 -9.65 -20.45
N LYS A 92 16.11 -8.60 -20.60
CA LYS A 92 16.34 -7.50 -21.56
C LYS A 92 17.33 -6.45 -21.06
N GLY A 93 17.56 -6.39 -19.75
CA GLY A 93 18.48 -5.44 -19.12
C GLY A 93 18.18 -5.25 -17.64
N ARG A 94 19.08 -5.71 -16.78
CA ARG A 94 18.90 -5.67 -15.31
C ARG A 94 18.74 -4.25 -14.79
N PHE A 95 19.56 -3.30 -15.25
CA PHE A 95 19.48 -1.91 -14.80
C PHE A 95 18.13 -1.29 -15.14
N THR A 96 17.70 -1.39 -16.41
CA THR A 96 16.41 -0.90 -16.88
C THR A 96 15.25 -1.53 -16.12
N TYR A 97 15.31 -2.84 -15.84
CA TYR A 97 14.31 -3.53 -15.03
C TYR A 97 14.18 -2.92 -13.63
N TYR A 98 15.30 -2.72 -12.91
CA TYR A 98 15.26 -2.14 -11.57
C TYR A 98 14.76 -0.69 -11.58
N VAL A 99 15.23 0.14 -12.50
CA VAL A 99 14.79 1.55 -12.57
C VAL A 99 13.29 1.64 -12.91
N LEU A 100 12.84 0.98 -13.98
CA LEU A 100 11.46 1.09 -14.43
C LEU A 100 10.47 0.48 -13.43
N SER A 101 10.82 -0.63 -12.77
CA SER A 101 9.97 -1.20 -11.72
C SER A 101 9.79 -0.23 -10.53
N ARG A 102 10.85 0.45 -10.10
CA ARG A 102 10.74 1.41 -8.98
C ARG A 102 9.95 2.66 -9.39
N LEU A 103 10.18 3.17 -10.59
CA LEU A 103 9.38 4.27 -11.14
C LEU A 103 7.89 3.90 -11.23
N TYR A 104 7.58 2.68 -11.68
CA TYR A 104 6.21 2.16 -11.69
C TYR A 104 5.59 2.20 -10.28
N THR A 105 6.29 1.71 -9.26
CA THR A 105 5.81 1.79 -7.86
C THR A 105 5.59 3.23 -7.42
N CYS A 106 6.53 4.15 -7.71
CA CYS A 106 6.39 5.55 -7.34
C CYS A 106 5.15 6.20 -7.99
N VAL A 107 4.89 5.93 -9.27
CA VAL A 107 3.72 6.45 -9.99
C VAL A 107 2.42 5.85 -9.43
N ALA A 108 2.39 4.54 -9.20
CA ALA A 108 1.24 3.88 -8.56
C ALA A 108 0.96 4.45 -7.17
N ALA A 109 2.01 4.70 -6.39
CA ALA A 109 1.92 5.27 -5.06
C ALA A 109 1.37 6.71 -5.07
N VAL A 110 1.74 7.55 -6.04
CA VAL A 110 1.11 8.88 -6.24
C VAL A 110 -0.39 8.75 -6.49
N GLY A 111 -0.80 7.83 -7.37
CA GLY A 111 -2.22 7.56 -7.61
C GLY A 111 -2.95 7.08 -6.35
N CYS A 112 -2.29 6.21 -5.57
CA CYS A 112 -2.84 5.69 -4.32
C CYS A 112 -3.06 6.82 -3.30
N VAL A 113 -2.06 7.67 -3.07
CA VAL A 113 -2.17 8.85 -2.20
C VAL A 113 -3.27 9.78 -2.70
N GLY A 114 -3.37 10.02 -4.01
CA GLY A 114 -4.41 10.87 -4.61
C GLY A 114 -5.82 10.34 -4.36
N ALA A 115 -6.03 9.03 -4.52
CA ALA A 115 -7.32 8.39 -4.23
C ALA A 115 -7.71 8.56 -2.75
N TRP A 116 -6.78 8.26 -1.83
CA TRP A 116 -7.02 8.43 -0.39
C TRP A 116 -7.24 9.88 0.02
N ARG A 117 -6.46 10.81 -0.52
CA ARG A 117 -6.65 12.26 -0.35
C ARG A 117 -8.04 12.68 -0.79
N GLY A 118 -8.45 12.25 -1.97
CA GLY A 118 -9.75 12.58 -2.52
C GLY A 118 -10.90 12.09 -1.64
N VAL A 119 -10.87 10.81 -1.21
CA VAL A 119 -11.90 10.26 -0.31
C VAL A 119 -11.92 11.00 1.03
N TRP A 120 -10.76 11.21 1.65
CA TRP A 120 -10.65 11.85 2.96
C TRP A 120 -11.15 13.29 2.92
N ASN A 121 -10.69 14.08 1.95
CA ASN A 121 -11.10 15.47 1.83
C ASN A 121 -12.60 15.59 1.50
N LEU A 122 -13.15 14.73 0.64
CA LEU A 122 -14.59 14.71 0.38
C LEU A 122 -15.39 14.37 1.65
N LEU A 123 -14.94 13.41 2.45
CA LEU A 123 -15.57 13.08 3.71
C LEU A 123 -15.56 14.29 4.66
N ASN A 124 -14.42 14.97 4.78
CA ASN A 124 -14.27 16.17 5.60
C ASN A 124 -15.19 17.30 5.14
N GLU A 125 -15.29 17.57 3.84
CA GLU A 125 -16.21 18.58 3.29
C GLU A 125 -17.70 18.21 3.54
N CYS A 126 -18.04 16.91 3.52
CA CYS A 126 -19.40 16.45 3.76
C CYS A 126 -19.81 16.39 5.24
N THR A 127 -18.87 16.10 6.14
CA THR A 127 -19.17 15.74 7.55
C THR A 127 -18.51 16.65 8.58
N GLY A 128 -17.64 17.57 8.13
CA GLY A 128 -16.84 18.45 8.97
C GLY A 128 -15.68 17.74 9.69
N ASP A 129 -14.79 18.54 10.29
CA ASP A 129 -13.55 18.04 10.91
C ASP A 129 -13.67 17.85 12.43
N SER A 130 -14.88 17.63 12.95
CA SER A 130 -15.08 17.48 14.39
C SER A 130 -14.55 16.14 14.90
N ALA A 131 -14.04 16.11 16.14
CA ALA A 131 -13.60 14.85 16.77
C ALA A 131 -14.75 13.81 16.83
N GLN A 132 -15.99 14.26 17.00
CA GLN A 132 -17.16 13.40 16.98
C GLN A 132 -17.37 12.75 15.60
N THR A 133 -17.19 13.51 14.52
CA THR A 133 -17.25 13.01 13.15
C THR A 133 -16.17 11.96 12.88
N VAL A 134 -14.94 12.22 13.30
CA VAL A 134 -13.83 11.26 13.14
C VAL A 134 -14.12 9.97 13.92
N MET A 135 -14.60 10.08 15.16
CA MET A 135 -14.95 8.90 15.96
C MET A 135 -16.10 8.09 15.34
N SER A 136 -17.16 8.76 14.88
CA SER A 136 -18.34 8.08 14.32
C SER A 136 -18.04 7.39 12.99
N THR A 137 -17.32 8.06 12.08
CA THR A 137 -16.90 7.50 10.78
C THR A 137 -15.91 6.35 10.97
N THR A 138 -14.96 6.48 11.90
CA THR A 138 -14.02 5.40 12.24
C THR A 138 -14.72 4.19 12.84
N ALA A 139 -15.67 4.41 13.76
CA ALA A 139 -16.47 3.33 14.35
C ALA A 139 -17.31 2.61 13.29
N ALA A 140 -17.99 3.37 12.41
CA ALA A 140 -18.78 2.81 11.32
C ALA A 140 -17.92 2.01 10.33
N ALA A 141 -16.75 2.52 9.93
CA ALA A 141 -15.81 1.83 9.07
C ALA A 141 -15.28 0.53 9.72
N THR A 142 -14.92 0.59 11.01
CA THR A 142 -14.42 -0.58 11.76
C THR A 142 -15.49 -1.65 11.89
N LEU A 143 -16.73 -1.28 12.23
CA LEU A 143 -17.86 -2.21 12.30
C LEU A 143 -18.16 -2.84 10.94
N SER A 144 -18.05 -2.06 9.86
CA SER A 144 -18.23 -2.56 8.49
C SER A 144 -17.16 -3.59 8.13
N LEU A 145 -15.89 -3.31 8.44
CA LEU A 145 -14.79 -4.25 8.25
C LEU A 145 -14.95 -5.51 9.12
N ALA A 146 -15.48 -5.37 10.34
CA ALA A 146 -15.79 -6.51 11.20
C ALA A 146 -16.89 -7.38 10.61
N ALA A 147 -17.98 -6.78 10.13
CA ALA A 147 -19.10 -7.47 9.49
C ALA A 147 -18.65 -8.22 8.22
N LEU A 148 -17.77 -7.61 7.42
CA LEU A 148 -17.17 -8.22 6.23
C LEU A 148 -16.05 -9.22 6.55
N ARG A 149 -15.65 -9.36 7.82
CA ARG A 149 -14.55 -10.22 8.28
C ARG A 149 -13.19 -9.84 7.66
N THR A 150 -12.99 -8.56 7.41
CA THR A 150 -11.79 -7.99 6.76
C THR A 150 -10.96 -7.08 7.66
N LEU A 151 -11.17 -7.11 8.99
CA LEU A 151 -10.38 -6.33 9.97
C LEU A 151 -8.87 -6.51 9.84
N ARG A 152 -8.41 -7.68 9.40
CA ARG A 152 -6.99 -7.96 9.15
C ARG A 152 -6.34 -7.01 8.14
N ASN A 153 -7.12 -6.32 7.30
CA ASN A 153 -6.61 -5.39 6.31
C ASN A 153 -6.15 -4.04 6.91
N ILE A 154 -6.40 -3.81 8.20
CA ILE A 154 -5.98 -2.58 8.91
C ILE A 154 -4.51 -2.70 9.37
N ILE A 155 -3.95 -3.91 9.39
CA ILE A 155 -2.57 -4.13 9.81
C ILE A 155 -1.61 -3.48 8.80
N ALA A 156 -0.75 -2.60 9.31
CA ALA A 156 0.29 -1.91 8.55
C ALA A 156 1.54 -1.72 9.43
N ALA A 157 2.61 -1.19 8.86
CA ALA A 157 3.78 -0.77 9.62
C ALA A 157 3.37 0.22 10.74
N PRO A 158 3.97 0.17 11.94
CA PRO A 158 5.15 -0.62 12.32
C PRO A 158 4.87 -2.10 12.63
N PHE A 159 3.62 -2.45 12.93
CA PHE A 159 3.22 -3.75 13.49
C PHE A 159 3.44 -4.95 12.57
N ALA A 160 3.52 -4.70 11.26
CA ALA A 160 3.90 -5.72 10.30
C ALA A 160 4.59 -5.10 9.09
N VAL A 161 5.75 -5.65 8.74
CA VAL A 161 6.40 -5.42 7.44
C VAL A 161 6.35 -6.74 6.69
N VAL A 162 5.46 -6.82 5.70
CA VAL A 162 5.39 -7.98 4.81
C VAL A 162 6.09 -7.59 3.52
N VAL A 163 7.25 -8.18 3.27
CA VAL A 163 7.95 -8.00 2.01
C VAL A 163 7.33 -8.95 0.99
N ASP A 164 6.79 -8.37 -0.08
CA ASP A 164 6.40 -9.16 -1.24
C ASP A 164 7.64 -9.85 -1.81
N ALA A 165 7.65 -11.19 -1.77
CA ALA A 165 8.70 -12.03 -2.35
C ALA A 165 8.23 -12.81 -3.62
N PRO A 166 7.52 -12.20 -4.59
CA PRO A 166 7.19 -12.89 -5.83
C PRO A 166 8.46 -13.09 -6.68
N LYS A 167 8.43 -14.13 -7.52
CA LYS A 167 9.54 -14.49 -8.42
C LYS A 167 9.86 -13.38 -9.45
N ALA A 168 8.87 -12.53 -9.76
CA ALA A 168 9.00 -11.39 -10.65
C ALA A 168 8.19 -10.20 -10.12
N PHE A 169 8.66 -8.97 -10.38
CA PHE A 169 8.09 -7.74 -9.82
C PHE A 169 6.61 -7.50 -10.20
N PHE A 170 6.20 -7.88 -11.41
CA PHE A 170 4.82 -7.70 -11.90
C PHE A 170 3.93 -8.94 -11.72
N ASP A 171 4.44 -9.98 -11.06
CA ASP A 171 3.69 -11.20 -10.82
C ASP A 171 2.87 -11.07 -9.54
N VAL A 172 1.54 -10.97 -9.69
CA VAL A 172 0.60 -10.89 -8.57
C VAL A 172 -0.16 -12.20 -8.51
N PRO A 173 0.09 -13.04 -7.48
CA PRO A 173 -0.57 -14.33 -7.38
C PRO A 173 -2.08 -14.13 -7.20
N THR A 174 -2.86 -14.54 -8.19
CA THR A 174 -4.32 -14.50 -8.11
C THR A 174 -4.83 -15.65 -7.24
N MET A 175 -6.02 -15.48 -6.66
CA MET A 175 -6.69 -16.53 -5.87
C MET A 175 -6.77 -17.87 -6.62
N PHE A 176 -6.97 -17.82 -7.94
CA PHE A 176 -7.13 -19.00 -8.78
C PHE A 176 -5.82 -19.59 -9.29
N ARG A 177 -4.67 -18.96 -8.98
CA ARG A 177 -3.32 -19.38 -9.40
C ARG A 177 -3.23 -19.71 -10.90
N THR A 178 -4.02 -19.01 -11.71
CA THR A 178 -3.98 -19.14 -13.16
C THR A 178 -2.78 -18.37 -13.67
N VAL A 179 -1.95 -19.02 -14.48
CA VAL A 179 -0.86 -18.35 -15.18
C VAL A 179 -1.52 -17.48 -16.24
N GLY A 180 -1.35 -16.16 -16.16
CA GLY A 180 -1.81 -15.25 -17.20
C GLY A 180 -1.18 -15.65 -18.53
N ILE A 181 -2.03 -15.91 -19.53
CA ILE A 181 -1.63 -16.29 -20.89
C ILE A 181 -0.89 -15.12 -21.58
#